data_AF-A0AAW4G754-F1
#
_entry.id   AF-A0AAW4G754-F1
#
_cell.length_a   1.000
_cell.length_b   1.000
_cell.length_c   1.000
_cell.angle_alpha   90.00
_cell.angle_beta   90.00
_cell.angle_gamma   90.00
#
_symmetry.space_group_name_H-M   'P 1'
#
loop_
_entity.id
_entity.type
_entity.pdbx_description
1 polymer ?
#
loop_
_entity_poly.entity_id
_entity_poly.type
_entity_poly.pdbx_seq_one_letter_code
_entity_poly.pdbx_strand_id
1 'polypeptide(L)'
;MSLSWHDNSPAGVEATGVVSSAHQLFFKPVPSPERPRVELRQLVTAVERFPADLIQDDGTVLVPGGVEVVLDELVLVEPTAADAAEARAATDLRRRTLTLMGPAICMGTVVPYEGERVRVDLDDHRLTISGSTSAPTGTVTGTVRQLGRLESAGTFSMVVPVSMPAGTPTVGVVGDLLVVVVVDPTD
;
A
#
# COMPACT_ATOMS: atom_id res chain seq x y z
N MET A 1 -16.44 20.19 4.32
CA MET A 1 -15.98 19.01 3.56
C MET A 1 -14.51 18.82 3.93
N SER A 2 -14.12 17.70 4.53
CA SER A 2 -12.73 17.45 4.93
C SER A 2 -11.91 17.05 3.69
N LEU A 3 -10.91 17.84 3.32
CA LEU A 3 -9.99 17.48 2.24
C LEU A 3 -8.86 16.62 2.84
N SER A 4 -9.06 15.31 2.83
CA SER A 4 -7.99 14.32 3.05
C SER A 4 -7.68 13.68 1.69
N TRP A 5 -6.45 13.87 1.19
CA TRP A 5 -6.07 13.42 -0.15
C TRP A 5 -5.12 12.22 -0.19
N HIS A 6 -4.75 11.64 0.97
CA HIS A 6 -4.01 10.40 1.00
C HIS A 6 -4.46 9.53 2.18
N ASP A 7 -4.86 8.29 1.89
CA ASP A 7 -5.03 7.20 2.88
C ASP A 7 -3.72 6.88 3.65
N ASN A 8 -2.61 7.55 3.30
CA ASN A 8 -1.28 7.38 3.87
C ASN A 8 -0.62 8.71 4.29
N SER A 9 -1.37 9.82 4.45
CA SER A 9 -0.76 11.07 4.95
C SER A 9 -0.47 10.91 6.45
N PRO A 10 0.80 10.89 6.88
CA PRO A 10 1.13 10.70 8.28
C PRO A 10 0.75 11.97 9.04
N ALA A 11 -0.34 11.94 9.82
CA ALA A 11 -0.72 13.03 10.71
C ALA A 11 -0.55 14.42 10.08
N GLY A 12 -1.18 14.64 8.92
CA GLY A 12 -1.17 15.95 8.27
C GLY A 12 -2.13 16.91 8.98
N VAL A 13 -1.83 18.21 8.95
CA VAL A 13 -2.75 19.26 9.37
C VAL A 13 -4.08 19.06 8.63
N GLU A 14 -5.18 18.92 9.36
CA GLU A 14 -6.49 18.91 8.74
C GLU A 14 -6.85 20.32 8.32
N ALA A 15 -7.06 20.51 7.02
CA ALA A 15 -7.57 21.74 6.45
C ALA A 15 -9.06 21.57 6.16
N THR A 16 -9.89 22.38 6.82
CA THR A 16 -11.31 22.50 6.52
C THR A 16 -11.63 23.93 6.10
N GLY A 17 -12.53 24.08 5.15
CA GLY A 17 -12.94 25.38 4.63
C GLY A 17 -14.03 25.24 3.59
N VAL A 18 -14.49 26.37 3.07
CA VAL A 18 -15.41 26.42 1.92
C VAL A 18 -14.57 26.41 0.65
N VAL A 19 -14.80 25.45 -0.23
CA VAL A 19 -14.11 25.40 -1.53
C VAL A 19 -14.59 26.55 -2.40
N SER A 20 -13.70 27.50 -2.71
CA SER A 20 -13.99 28.62 -3.61
C SER A 20 -13.60 28.30 -5.05
N SER A 21 -12.58 27.46 -5.25
CA SER A 21 -12.28 26.87 -6.56
C SER A 21 -11.50 25.57 -6.43
N ALA A 22 -11.63 24.69 -7.43
CA ALA A 22 -10.83 23.48 -7.56
C ALA A 22 -10.26 23.40 -8.98
N HIS A 23 -8.97 23.07 -9.09
CA HIS A 23 -8.28 22.89 -10.35
C HIS A 23 -7.67 21.49 -10.40
N GLN A 24 -7.93 20.79 -11.51
CA GLN A 24 -7.22 19.56 -11.85
C GLN A 24 -5.88 19.93 -12.48
N LEU A 25 -4.79 19.35 -11.98
CA LEU A 25 -3.44 19.59 -12.47
C LEU A 25 -3.04 18.48 -13.43
N PHE A 26 -2.67 18.86 -14.65
CA PHE A 26 -2.14 17.97 -15.67
C PHE A 26 -0.71 18.35 -16.01
N PHE A 27 0.11 17.35 -16.34
CA PHE A 27 1.52 17.54 -16.63
C PHE A 27 1.91 16.89 -17.95
N LYS A 28 2.80 17.53 -18.70
CA LYS A 28 3.45 16.84 -19.83
C LYS A 28 4.29 15.67 -19.30
N PRO A 29 4.18 14.47 -19.90
CA PRO A 29 5.13 13.38 -19.65
C PRO A 29 6.55 13.87 -19.95
N VAL A 30 7.46 13.69 -19.00
CA VAL A 30 8.83 14.20 -19.15
C VAL A 30 9.72 13.11 -19.73
N PRO A 31 10.43 13.36 -20.85
CA PRO A 31 11.38 12.40 -21.39
C PRO A 31 12.76 12.46 -20.71
N SER A 32 13.11 13.52 -19.96
CA SER A 32 14.41 13.67 -19.27
C SER A 32 14.30 14.44 -17.93
N PRO A 33 14.93 13.96 -16.83
CA PRO A 33 14.80 14.52 -15.49
C PRO A 33 15.28 15.98 -15.34
N GLU A 34 16.02 16.52 -16.32
CA GLU A 34 16.56 17.88 -16.28
C GLU A 34 15.58 18.96 -16.77
N ARG A 35 14.43 18.58 -17.33
CA ARG A 35 13.42 19.52 -17.82
C ARG A 35 12.25 19.64 -16.85
N PRO A 36 11.82 20.87 -16.48
CA PRO A 36 10.64 21.06 -15.66
C PRO A 36 9.39 20.56 -16.41
N ARG A 37 8.47 19.95 -15.66
CA ARG A 37 7.14 19.60 -16.19
C ARG A 37 6.41 20.88 -16.59
N VAL A 38 5.80 20.87 -17.77
CA VAL A 38 4.80 21.89 -18.11
C VAL A 38 3.50 21.49 -17.44
N GLU A 39 3.01 22.35 -16.55
CA GLU A 39 1.78 22.19 -15.79
C GLU A 39 0.63 22.93 -16.51
N LEU A 40 -0.51 22.25 -16.66
CA LEU A 40 -1.78 22.84 -17.04
C LEU A 40 -2.73 22.77 -15.84
N ARG A 41 -3.32 23.91 -15.50
CA ARG A 41 -4.35 24.03 -14.46
C ARG A 41 -5.72 24.15 -15.12
N GLN A 42 -6.59 23.18 -14.89
CA GLN A 42 -7.94 23.19 -15.42
C GLN A 42 -8.93 23.41 -14.27
N LEU A 43 -9.67 24.52 -14.30
CA LEU A 43 -10.75 24.76 -13.35
C LEU A 43 -11.84 23.68 -13.55
N VAL A 44 -12.25 23.05 -12.45
CA VAL A 44 -13.27 22.00 -12.43
C VAL A 44 -14.30 22.28 -11.34
N THR A 45 -15.54 21.86 -11.56
CA THR A 45 -16.62 21.94 -10.56
C THR A 45 -16.59 20.78 -9.57
N ALA A 46 -15.95 19.67 -9.95
CA ALA A 46 -15.69 18.53 -9.10
C ALA A 46 -14.37 17.89 -9.53
N VAL A 47 -13.65 17.36 -8.53
CA VAL A 47 -12.37 16.68 -8.74
C VAL A 47 -12.63 15.19 -8.87
N GLU A 48 -12.09 14.59 -9.92
CA GLU A 48 -12.23 13.15 -10.14
C GLU A 48 -11.16 12.38 -9.36
N ARG A 49 -11.52 11.20 -8.85
CA ARG A 49 -10.57 10.31 -8.17
C ARG A 49 -9.56 9.69 -9.14
N PHE A 50 -9.99 9.41 -10.37
CA PHE A 50 -9.19 8.82 -11.43
C PHE A 50 -9.42 9.57 -12.75
N PRO A 51 -8.93 10.81 -12.86
CA PRO A 51 -9.07 11.59 -14.08
C PRO A 51 -8.38 10.89 -15.25
N ALA A 52 -8.99 10.98 -16.43
CA ALA A 52 -8.38 10.50 -17.67
C ALA A 52 -7.27 11.44 -18.16
N ASP A 53 -6.39 10.94 -19.03
CA ASP A 53 -5.41 11.78 -19.73
C ASP A 53 -6.12 12.84 -20.58
N LEU A 54 -5.53 14.04 -20.62
CA LEU A 54 -6.04 15.15 -21.42
C LEU A 54 -5.27 15.22 -22.74
N ILE A 55 -6.00 15.12 -23.84
CA ILE A 55 -5.45 15.27 -25.20
C ILE A 55 -5.75 16.69 -25.68
N GLN A 56 -4.72 17.46 -25.97
CA GLN A 56 -4.84 18.81 -26.52
C GLN A 56 -5.07 18.78 -28.04
N ASP A 57 -5.55 19.89 -28.60
CA ASP A 57 -5.82 20.02 -30.05
C ASP A 57 -4.58 19.80 -30.93
N ASP A 58 -3.38 20.03 -30.38
CA ASP A 58 -2.10 19.81 -31.05
C ASP A 58 -1.60 18.35 -30.95
N GLY A 59 -2.41 17.45 -30.36
CA GLY A 59 -2.08 16.04 -30.14
C GLY A 59 -1.21 15.78 -28.90
N THR A 60 -0.86 16.81 -28.13
CA THR A 60 -0.13 16.63 -26.87
C THR A 60 -0.99 15.89 -25.85
N VAL A 61 -0.43 14.85 -25.21
CA VAL A 61 -1.06 14.16 -24.08
C VAL A 61 -0.52 14.72 -22.77
N LEU A 62 -1.41 15.12 -21.87
CA LEU A 62 -1.10 15.54 -20.51
C LEU A 62 -1.65 14.53 -19.52
N VAL A 63 -0.81 14.07 -18.61
CA VAL A 63 -1.18 13.10 -17.58
C VAL A 63 -1.63 13.82 -16.30
N PRO A 64 -2.67 13.35 -15.60
CA PRO A 64 -3.05 13.91 -14.32
C PRO A 64 -1.91 13.75 -13.29
N GLY A 65 -1.68 14.78 -12.47
CA GLY A 65 -0.64 14.69 -11.43
C GLY A 65 -0.97 15.37 -10.12
N GLY A 66 -2.15 15.99 -9.99
CA GLY A 66 -2.57 16.57 -8.73
C GLY A 66 -3.83 17.39 -8.84
N VAL A 67 -4.15 18.05 -7.74
CA VAL A 67 -5.31 18.92 -7.58
C VAL A 67 -4.88 20.11 -6.74
N GLU A 68 -5.29 21.30 -7.17
CA GLU A 68 -5.17 22.52 -6.39
C GLU A 68 -6.57 22.94 -5.96
N VAL A 69 -6.78 23.16 -4.66
CA VAL A 69 -8.06 23.62 -4.12
C VAL A 69 -7.83 24.92 -3.37
N VAL A 70 -8.62 25.94 -3.71
CA VAL A 70 -8.66 27.20 -2.96
C VAL A 70 -9.77 27.10 -1.94
N LEU A 71 -9.43 27.36 -0.67
CA LEU A 71 -10.34 27.34 0.45
C LEU A 71 -10.51 28.76 1.00
N ASP A 72 -11.76 29.18 1.11
CA ASP A 72 -12.15 30.33 1.92
C ASP A 72 -12.45 29.85 3.35
N GLU A 73 -12.30 30.74 4.32
CA GLU A 73 -12.55 30.43 5.75
C GLU A 73 -11.74 29.22 6.26
N LEU A 74 -10.47 29.16 5.86
CA LEU A 74 -9.56 28.08 6.22
C LEU A 74 -9.42 27.95 7.74
N VAL A 75 -9.82 26.80 8.27
CA VAL A 75 -9.54 26.35 9.63
C VAL A 75 -8.49 25.24 9.55
N LEU A 76 -7.38 25.46 10.24
CA LEU A 76 -6.30 24.51 10.40
C LEU A 76 -6.36 23.91 11.80
N VAL A 77 -6.41 22.57 11.87
CA VAL A 77 -6.29 21.85 13.13
C VAL A 77 -4.95 21.15 13.15
N GLU A 78 -4.09 21.53 14.11
CA GLU A 78 -2.83 20.85 14.32
C GLU A 78 -3.10 19.43 14.85
N PRO A 79 -2.44 18.40 14.29
CA PRO A 79 -2.52 17.04 14.81
C PRO A 79 -2.05 17.03 16.27
N THR A 80 -2.75 16.26 17.11
CA THR A 80 -2.29 16.07 18.48
C THR A 80 -1.04 15.19 18.50
N ALA A 81 -0.30 15.23 19.62
CA ALA A 81 0.82 14.32 19.81
C ALA A 81 0.40 12.83 19.75
N ALA A 82 -0.86 12.52 20.10
CA ALA A 82 -1.41 11.17 19.99
C ALA A 82 -1.58 10.77 18.52
N ASP A 83 -2.10 11.64 17.67
CA ASP A 83 -2.27 11.39 16.23
C ASP A 83 -0.93 11.17 15.53
N ALA A 84 0.08 12.00 15.89
CA ALA A 84 1.43 11.84 15.38
C ALA A 84 2.07 10.50 15.83
N ALA A 85 1.83 10.09 17.08
CA ALA A 85 2.31 8.81 17.59
C ALA A 85 1.63 7.62 16.90
N GLU A 86 0.32 7.69 16.67
CA GLU A 86 -0.45 6.67 15.96
C GLU A 86 0.02 6.54 14.49
N ALA A 87 0.18 7.65 13.78
CA ALA A 87 0.68 7.66 12.41
C ALA A 87 2.09 7.06 12.30
N ARG A 88 2.96 7.34 13.28
CA ARG A 88 4.29 6.74 13.36
C ARG A 88 4.22 5.24 13.62
N ALA A 89 3.39 4.82 14.58
CA ALA A 89 3.17 3.41 14.88
C ALA A 89 2.63 2.63 13.66
N ALA A 90 1.68 3.21 12.92
CA ALA A 90 1.15 2.64 11.68
C ALA A 90 2.21 2.53 10.59
N THR A 91 3.06 3.54 10.44
CA THR A 91 4.18 3.52 9.50
C THR A 91 5.21 2.44 9.86
N ASP A 92 5.59 2.36 11.13
CA ASP A 92 6.55 1.37 11.64
C ASP A 92 5.98 -0.05 11.55
N LEU A 93 4.67 -0.22 11.74
CA LEU A 93 3.98 -1.48 11.51
C LEU A 93 4.02 -1.89 10.03
N ARG A 94 3.70 -0.96 9.12
CA ARG A 94 3.72 -1.21 7.68
C ARG A 94 5.11 -1.60 7.17
N ARG A 95 6.16 -0.93 7.64
CA ARG A 95 7.55 -1.25 7.29
C ARG A 95 7.99 -2.65 7.73
N ARG A 96 7.37 -3.18 8.79
CA ARG A 96 7.64 -4.51 9.33
C ARG A 96 6.68 -5.58 8.79
N THR A 97 5.70 -5.21 7.99
CA THR A 97 4.72 -6.15 7.45
C THR A 97 5.22 -6.71 6.13
N LEU A 98 5.44 -8.02 6.08
CA LEU A 98 5.82 -8.76 4.88
C LEU A 98 4.66 -9.62 4.42
N THR A 99 4.45 -9.66 3.10
CA THR A 99 3.61 -10.66 2.46
C THR A 99 4.51 -11.72 1.87
N LEU A 100 4.36 -12.94 2.37
CA LEU A 100 5.15 -14.11 2.00
C LEU A 100 4.24 -15.07 1.22
N MET A 101 4.71 -15.52 0.06
CA MET A 101 4.00 -16.49 -0.77
C MET A 101 4.91 -17.64 -1.16
N GLY A 102 4.45 -18.87 -0.99
CA GLY A 102 5.19 -20.05 -1.44
C GLY A 102 4.69 -21.34 -0.79
N PRO A 103 5.43 -22.45 -0.95
CA PRO A 103 5.04 -23.74 -0.40
C PRO A 103 4.85 -23.68 1.12
N ALA A 104 3.82 -24.36 1.63
CA ALA A 104 3.48 -24.35 3.06
C ALA A 104 4.65 -24.76 3.97
N ILE A 105 5.50 -25.69 3.50
CA ILE A 105 6.67 -26.17 4.24
C ILE A 105 7.69 -25.08 4.56
N CYS A 106 7.72 -23.98 3.79
CA CYS A 106 8.59 -22.83 4.07
C CYS A 106 8.15 -22.06 5.33
N MET A 107 6.89 -22.24 5.76
CA MET A 107 6.31 -21.57 6.94
C MET A 107 6.35 -22.44 8.20
N GLY A 108 6.84 -23.69 8.09
CA GLY A 108 6.93 -24.64 9.18
C GLY A 108 6.39 -26.03 8.85
N THR A 109 6.38 -26.92 9.85
CA THR A 109 5.87 -28.29 9.72
C THR A 109 4.35 -28.38 9.79
N VAL A 110 3.70 -27.35 10.31
CA VAL A 110 2.23 -27.18 10.35
C VAL A 110 1.83 -25.80 9.86
N VAL A 111 0.62 -25.68 9.32
CA VAL A 111 0.03 -24.39 8.92
C VAL A 111 -0.16 -23.53 10.16
N PRO A 112 0.36 -22.30 10.21
CA PRO A 112 0.30 -21.48 11.42
C PRO A 112 -1.08 -20.87 11.67
N TYR A 113 -1.35 -20.51 12.92
CA TYR A 113 -2.55 -19.76 13.32
C TYR A 113 -2.35 -18.26 13.08
N GLU A 114 -3.44 -17.54 12.81
CA GLU A 114 -3.43 -16.09 12.96
C GLU A 114 -3.08 -15.72 14.41
N GLY A 115 -2.15 -14.79 14.58
CA GLY A 115 -1.58 -14.41 15.87
C GLY A 115 -0.43 -15.31 16.36
N GLU A 116 -0.11 -16.40 15.66
CA GLU A 116 1.01 -17.26 16.03
C GLU A 116 2.36 -16.60 15.68
N ARG A 117 3.36 -16.86 16.53
CA ARG A 117 4.76 -16.52 16.22
C ARG A 117 5.36 -17.59 15.32
N VAL A 118 5.83 -17.16 14.17
CA VAL A 118 6.51 -18.00 13.18
C VAL A 118 7.95 -17.56 12.98
N ARG A 119 8.79 -18.49 12.59
CA ARG A 119 10.17 -18.23 12.15
C ARG A 119 10.27 -18.62 10.69
N VAL A 120 10.64 -17.68 9.83
CA VAL A 120 10.70 -17.88 8.38
C VAL A 120 12.08 -17.55 7.87
N ASP A 121 12.64 -18.45 7.06
CA ASP A 121 13.87 -18.21 6.33
C ASP A 121 13.57 -17.43 5.04
N LEU A 122 13.90 -16.14 5.01
CA LEU A 122 13.65 -15.27 3.87
C LEU A 122 14.61 -15.53 2.71
N ASP A 123 15.68 -16.30 2.95
CA ASP A 123 16.62 -16.72 1.90
C ASP A 123 16.13 -17.98 1.16
N ASP A 124 15.00 -18.58 1.57
CA ASP A 124 14.40 -19.71 0.84
C ASP A 124 13.90 -19.23 -0.54
N HIS A 125 14.64 -19.62 -1.57
CA HIS A 125 14.36 -19.32 -2.99
C HIS A 125 12.96 -19.71 -3.47
N ARG A 126 12.21 -20.52 -2.72
CA ARG A 126 10.82 -20.89 -3.04
C ARG A 126 9.81 -19.83 -2.56
N LEU A 127 10.25 -18.84 -1.78
CA LEU A 127 9.42 -17.74 -1.31
C LEU A 127 9.44 -16.57 -2.29
N THR A 128 8.26 -16.04 -2.54
CA THR A 128 8.07 -14.70 -3.09
C THR A 128 7.74 -13.75 -1.94
N ILE A 129 8.55 -12.69 -1.79
CA ILE A 129 8.46 -11.74 -0.69
C ILE A 129 8.09 -10.37 -1.24
N SER A 130 7.10 -9.71 -0.63
CA SER A 130 6.70 -8.35 -0.95
C SER A 130 6.31 -7.57 0.30
N GLY A 131 6.15 -6.25 0.18
CA GLY A 131 5.81 -5.37 1.31
C GLY A 131 7.00 -4.66 1.96
N SER A 132 8.24 -5.00 1.59
CA SER A 132 9.44 -4.28 2.01
C SER A 132 10.04 -3.44 0.89
N THR A 133 10.60 -2.28 1.24
CA THR A 133 11.37 -1.41 0.32
C THR A 133 12.81 -1.87 0.12
N SER A 134 13.31 -2.75 0.99
CA SER A 134 14.61 -3.42 0.90
C SER A 134 14.39 -4.92 0.95
N ALA A 135 14.93 -5.70 0.01
CA ALA A 135 14.78 -7.16 0.03
C ALA A 135 15.30 -7.71 1.38
N PRO A 136 14.40 -8.13 2.29
CA PRO A 136 14.82 -8.62 3.60
C PRO A 136 15.37 -10.04 3.42
N THR A 137 16.47 -10.34 4.10
CA THR A 137 17.21 -11.60 3.98
C THR A 137 17.43 -12.25 5.35
N GLY A 138 17.79 -13.52 5.37
CA GLY A 138 18.03 -14.27 6.60
C GLY A 138 16.75 -14.76 7.27
N THR A 139 16.91 -15.32 8.46
CA THR A 139 15.78 -15.89 9.22
C THR A 139 15.16 -14.86 10.16
N VAL A 140 13.88 -14.57 9.96
CA VAL A 140 13.14 -13.61 10.79
C VAL A 140 12.10 -14.30 11.67
N THR A 141 11.84 -13.70 12.83
CA THR A 141 10.68 -14.02 13.65
C THR A 141 9.59 -12.98 13.45
N GLY A 142 8.34 -13.43 13.36
CA GLY A 142 7.22 -12.52 13.24
C GLY A 142 5.88 -13.14 13.63
N THR A 143 4.87 -12.30 13.69
CA THR A 143 3.50 -12.70 14.06
C THR A 143 2.62 -12.76 12.81
N VAL A 144 1.93 -13.88 12.62
CA VAL A 144 0.99 -14.05 11.50
C VAL A 144 -0.22 -13.15 11.70
N ARG A 145 -0.55 -12.35 10.68
CA ARG A 145 -1.73 -11.48 10.64
C ARG A 145 -2.83 -12.00 9.74
N GLN A 146 -2.46 -12.77 8.73
CA GLN A 146 -3.40 -13.32 7.77
C GLN A 146 -2.82 -14.57 7.13
N LEU A 147 -3.69 -15.52 6.86
CA LEU A 147 -3.42 -16.72 6.09
C LEU A 147 -4.39 -16.80 4.91
N GLY A 148 -3.87 -17.19 3.75
CA GLY A 148 -4.66 -17.48 2.56
C GLY A 148 -4.02 -18.57 1.72
N ARG A 149 -4.76 -19.04 0.73
CA ARG A 149 -4.26 -19.95 -0.31
C ARG A 149 -4.38 -19.26 -1.65
N LEU A 150 -3.36 -19.39 -2.47
CA LEU A 150 -3.45 -18.92 -3.84
C LEU A 150 -4.25 -19.94 -4.65
N GLU A 151 -5.35 -19.52 -5.26
CA GLU A 151 -6.05 -20.33 -6.26
C GLU A 151 -5.87 -19.70 -7.64
N SER A 152 -5.55 -20.56 -8.61
CA SER A 152 -5.48 -20.14 -10.00
C SER A 152 -6.90 -19.86 -10.51
N ALA A 153 -7.14 -18.60 -10.89
CA ALA A 153 -8.38 -18.16 -11.53
C ALA A 153 -8.10 -17.84 -13.01
N GLY A 154 -7.55 -18.82 -13.74
CA GLY A 154 -7.17 -18.65 -15.15
C GLY A 154 -5.92 -17.80 -15.31
N THR A 155 -6.01 -16.67 -16.02
CA THR A 155 -4.87 -15.76 -16.28
C THR A 155 -4.46 -14.93 -15.06
N PHE A 156 -5.28 -14.93 -14.00
CA PHE A 156 -5.01 -14.19 -12.76
C PHE A 156 -4.91 -15.16 -11.58
N SER A 157 -4.07 -14.82 -10.61
CA SER A 157 -4.09 -15.48 -9.30
C SER A 157 -5.04 -14.73 -8.39
N MET A 158 -6.03 -15.42 -7.82
CA MET A 158 -6.91 -14.85 -6.81
C MET A 158 -6.43 -15.34 -5.44
N VAL A 159 -6.22 -14.41 -4.51
CA VAL A 159 -6.06 -14.77 -3.10
C VAL A 159 -7.45 -15.12 -2.60
N VAL A 160 -7.76 -16.41 -2.58
CA VAL A 160 -9.00 -16.89 -1.96
C VAL A 160 -8.70 -17.05 -0.48
N PRO A 161 -9.46 -16.42 0.42
CA PRO A 161 -9.40 -16.74 1.84
C PRO A 161 -9.99 -18.13 2.05
N VAL A 162 -9.26 -19.17 1.66
CA VAL A 162 -9.56 -20.53 2.07
C VAL A 162 -9.01 -20.65 3.48
N SER A 163 -9.91 -20.75 4.46
CA SER A 163 -9.56 -21.16 5.81
C SER A 163 -9.01 -22.58 5.76
N MET A 164 -7.71 -22.74 5.52
CA MET A 164 -7.04 -23.98 5.88
C MET A 164 -7.04 -24.06 7.41
N PRO A 165 -7.49 -25.17 8.01
CA PRO A 165 -7.43 -25.32 9.45
C PRO A 165 -5.97 -25.20 9.90
N ALA A 166 -5.67 -24.21 10.72
CA ALA A 166 -4.37 -24.09 11.33
C ALA A 166 -4.06 -25.36 12.16
N GLY A 167 -2.78 -25.74 12.19
CA GLY A 167 -2.32 -27.04 12.70
C GLY A 167 -2.32 -28.17 11.67
N THR A 168 -2.80 -27.95 10.44
CA THR A 168 -2.71 -28.95 9.35
C THR A 168 -1.24 -29.22 9.01
N PRO A 169 -0.79 -30.48 8.90
CA PRO A 169 0.57 -30.79 8.46
C PRO A 169 0.86 -30.20 7.07
N THR A 170 1.96 -29.44 6.94
CA THR A 170 2.27 -28.72 5.70
C THR A 170 2.59 -29.64 4.52
N VAL A 171 3.01 -30.87 4.80
CA VAL A 171 3.21 -31.93 3.79
C VAL A 171 1.94 -32.32 3.02
N GLY A 172 0.77 -32.08 3.58
CA GLY A 172 -0.53 -32.36 2.96
C GLY A 172 -1.18 -31.15 2.28
N VAL A 173 -0.54 -29.98 2.34
CA VAL A 173 -1.07 -28.73 1.77
C VAL A 173 -0.74 -28.67 0.29
N VAL A 174 -1.78 -28.66 -0.55
CA VAL A 174 -1.62 -28.55 -2.00
C VAL A 174 -1.61 -27.07 -2.40
N GLY A 175 -0.58 -26.62 -3.12
CA GLY A 175 -0.44 -25.24 -3.61
C GLY A 175 0.22 -24.28 -2.61
N ASP A 176 0.35 -23.02 -3.03
CA ASP A 176 1.05 -21.99 -2.26
C ASP A 176 0.16 -21.36 -1.19
N LEU A 177 0.77 -21.11 -0.03
CA LEU A 177 0.18 -20.28 1.02
C LEU A 177 0.60 -18.83 0.84
N LEU A 178 -0.34 -17.93 1.11
CA LEU A 178 -0.06 -16.53 1.37
C LEU A 178 -0.10 -16.32 2.88
N VAL A 179 0.97 -15.79 3.44
CA VAL A 179 1.06 -15.43 4.85
C VAL A 179 1.48 -13.96 4.96
N VAL A 180 0.68 -13.16 5.65
CA VAL A 180 1.07 -11.80 6.03
C VAL A 180 1.64 -11.85 7.44
N VAL A 181 2.88 -11.40 7.60
CA VAL A 181 3.62 -11.46 8.87
C VAL A 181 4.10 -10.08 9.26
N VAL A 182 3.95 -9.72 10.53
CA VAL A 182 4.63 -8.56 11.12
C VAL A 182 5.91 -9.04 11.78
N VAL A 183 7.05 -8.60 11.26
CA VAL A 183 8.39 -8.93 11.76
C VAL A 183 8.65 -8.19 13.07
N ASP A 184 9.30 -8.89 14.01
CA ASP A 184 9.70 -8.29 15.28
C ASP A 184 10.79 -7.23 15.08
N PRO A 185 10.83 -6.17 15.90
CA PRO A 185 11.73 -5.04 15.70
C PRO A 185 13.23 -5.30 15.98
N THR A 186 13.68 -6.56 16.06
CA THR A 186 15.04 -6.93 16.49
C THR A 186 15.72 -8.06 15.72
N ASP A 187 15.09 -8.59 14.65
CA ASP A 187 15.65 -9.66 13.81
C ASP A 187 16.05 -9.15 12.42
#